data_AF-A0A8J2AZN3-F1
#
_entry.id   AF-A0A8J2AZN3-F1
#
_cell.length_a   1.000
_cell.length_b   1.000
_cell.length_c   1.000
_cell.angle_alpha   90.00
_cell.angle_beta   90.00
_cell.angle_gamma   90.00
#
_symmetry.space_group_name_H-M   'P 1'
#
loop_
_entity.id
_entity.type
_entity.pdbx_description
1 polymer ?
#
loop_
_entity_poly.entity_id
_entity_poly.type
_entity_poly.pdbx_seq_one_letter_code
_entity_poly.pdbx_strand_id
1 'polypeptide(L)'
;MKINANYLRALYNSQQAGSPSTSSTYDPITRTGYIERKFPDGGFFRGYLKLGMRSGFGSYVYPDQSSVFEGQWQDDKCDGQGKLRDDES
;
A
#
# COMPACT_ATOMS: atom_id res chain seq x y z
N MET A 1 -8.17 2.32 29.95
CA MET A 1 -8.27 3.58 29.17
C MET A 1 -8.87 3.25 27.81
N LYS A 2 -10.11 3.66 27.54
CA LYS A 2 -10.77 3.41 26.26
C LYS A 2 -10.39 4.54 25.32
N ILE A 3 -9.48 4.30 24.38
CA ILE A 3 -9.12 5.30 23.37
C ILE A 3 -10.36 5.49 22.49
N ASN A 4 -10.93 6.68 22.54
CA ASN A 4 -12.18 7.02 21.87
C ASN A 4 -11.87 7.18 20.37
N ALA A 5 -12.42 6.30 19.52
CA ALA A 5 -12.11 6.20 18.09
C ALA A 5 -12.34 7.53 17.32
N ASN A 6 -13.16 8.43 17.88
CA ASN A 6 -13.40 9.76 17.34
C ASN A 6 -12.16 10.67 17.38
N TYR A 7 -11.24 10.46 18.34
CA TYR A 7 -10.03 11.28 18.46
C TYR A 7 -9.01 10.96 17.36
N LEU A 8 -8.90 9.69 16.97
CA LEU A 8 -8.02 9.25 15.88
C LEU A 8 -8.52 9.73 14.51
N ARG A 9 -9.85 9.78 14.31
CA ARG A 9 -10.47 10.34 13.09
C ARG A 9 -10.18 11.84 12.95
N ALA A 10 -10.24 12.59 14.06
CA ALA A 10 -9.99 14.02 14.06
C ALA A 10 -8.53 14.37 13.72
N LEU A 11 -7.56 13.60 14.23
CA LEU A 11 -6.15 13.80 13.92
C LEU A 11 -5.78 13.41 12.47
N TYR A 12 -6.47 12.42 11.89
CA TYR A 12 -6.30 12.09 10.48
C TYR A 12 -6.78 13.19 9.53
N ASN A 13 -7.89 13.85 9.87
CA ASN A 13 -8.44 14.93 9.04
C ASN A 13 -7.62 16.23 9.12
N SER A 14 -6.83 16.45 10.18
CA SER A 14 -6.04 17.68 10.33
C SER A 14 -4.73 17.71 9.55
N GLN A 15 -4.30 16.61 8.94
CA GLN A 15 -3.08 16.56 8.11
C GLN A 15 -3.34 16.44 6.60
N GLN A 16 -4.59 16.47 6.15
CA GLN A 16 -4.94 16.41 4.72
C GLN A 16 -5.25 17.78 4.12
N ALA A 17 -4.34 18.74 4.31
CA ALA A 17 -4.26 19.93 3.46
C ALA A 17 -3.56 19.57 2.14
N GLY A 18 -4.23 18.75 1.35
CA GLY A 18 -3.72 18.21 0.10
C GLY A 18 -4.54 16.99 -0.29
N SER A 19 -5.70 17.23 -0.89
CA SER A 19 -6.49 16.17 -1.53
C SER A 19 -5.59 15.33 -2.45
N PRO A 20 -5.43 14.02 -2.25
CA PRO A 20 -4.85 13.18 -3.27
C PRO A 20 -6.02 12.69 -4.14
N SER A 21 -6.14 13.30 -5.30
CA SER A 21 -6.92 12.82 -6.43
C SER A 21 -6.35 11.50 -6.96
N THR A 22 -6.50 10.39 -6.22
CA THR A 22 -6.24 9.01 -6.70
C THR A 22 -6.72 8.02 -5.64
N SER A 23 -7.68 7.16 -6.03
CA SER A 23 -8.33 5.98 -5.39
C SER A 23 -7.74 5.30 -4.13
N SER A 24 -7.29 6.05 -3.12
CA SER A 24 -6.76 5.52 -1.86
C SER A 24 -7.88 5.25 -0.86
N THR A 25 -8.37 4.00 -0.80
CA THR A 25 -9.32 3.52 0.23
C THR A 25 -8.65 3.25 1.58
N TYR A 26 -7.42 3.72 1.78
CA TYR A 26 -6.67 3.48 3.01
C TYR A 26 -7.29 4.17 4.22
N ASP A 27 -7.72 3.35 5.18
CA ASP A 27 -8.12 3.78 6.51
C ASP A 27 -6.92 3.68 7.46
N PRO A 28 -6.42 4.81 8.00
CA PRO A 28 -5.27 4.84 8.90
C PRO A 28 -5.55 4.22 10.28
N ILE A 29 -6.82 4.12 10.69
CA ILE A 29 -7.22 3.57 11.99
C ILE A 29 -7.06 2.05 11.95
N THR A 30 -7.60 1.44 10.90
CA THR A 30 -7.52 -0.02 10.68
C THR A 30 -6.28 -0.42 9.89
N ARG A 31 -5.49 0.54 9.40
CA ARG A 31 -4.35 0.36 8.48
C ARG A 31 -4.69 -0.55 7.30
N THR A 32 -5.91 -0.43 6.82
CA THR A 32 -6.48 -1.33 5.81
C THR A 32 -6.98 -0.50 4.65
N GLY A 33 -6.76 -0.99 3.43
CA GLY A 33 -7.21 -0.36 2.21
C GLY A 33 -6.11 -0.26 1.16
N TYR A 34 -6.48 0.23 -0.02
CA TYR A 34 -5.56 0.38 -1.13
C TYR A 34 -4.64 1.58 -0.94
N ILE A 35 -3.34 1.38 -1.15
CA ILE A 35 -2.32 2.43 -1.12
C ILE A 35 -1.48 2.44 -2.40
N GLU A 36 -0.90 3.59 -2.67
CA GLU A 36 0.19 3.77 -3.62
C GLU A 36 1.32 4.47 -2.87
N ARG A 37 2.48 3.80 -2.76
CA ARG A 37 3.63 4.29 -2.00
C ARG A 37 4.89 4.18 -2.84
N LYS A 38 5.51 5.33 -3.09
CA LYS A 38 6.87 5.41 -3.61
C LYS A 38 7.87 5.34 -2.46
N PHE A 39 8.92 4.54 -2.63
CA PHE A 39 9.96 4.34 -1.64
C PHE A 39 11.18 5.24 -1.96
N PRO A 40 12.00 5.57 -0.95
CA PRO A 40 13.20 6.39 -1.14
C PRO A 40 14.25 5.73 -2.04
N ASP A 41 14.25 4.40 -2.12
CA ASP A 41 15.12 3.62 -3.00
C ASP A 41 14.72 3.74 -4.50
N GLY A 42 13.59 4.36 -4.81
CA GLY A 42 13.05 4.46 -6.17
C GLY A 42 11.97 3.44 -6.49
N GLY A 43 11.76 2.43 -5.63
CA GLY A 43 10.71 1.44 -5.79
C GLY A 43 9.31 2.05 -5.62
N PHE A 44 8.30 1.36 -6.14
CA PHE A 44 6.91 1.80 -6.04
C PHE A 44 5.99 0.62 -5.77
N PHE A 45 5.19 0.71 -4.71
CA PHE A 45 4.16 -0.28 -4.40
C PHE A 45 2.77 0.30 -4.64
N ARG A 46 1.91 -0.49 -5.26
CA ARG A 46 0.48 -0.24 -5.39
C ARG A 46 -0.29 -1.49 -4.99
N GLY A 47 -1.21 -1.40 -4.05
CA GLY A 47 -1.93 -2.58 -3.61
C GLY A 47 -2.66 -2.41 -2.30
N TYR A 48 -3.33 -3.48 -1.88
CA TYR A 48 -4.09 -3.48 -0.65
C TYR A 48 -3.21 -3.77 0.57
N LEU A 49 -3.46 -3.02 1.63
CA LEU A 49 -2.98 -3.31 2.98
C LEU A 49 -4.13 -3.85 3.81
N LYS A 50 -3.80 -4.73 4.75
CA LYS A 50 -4.67 -5.17 5.84
C LYS A 50 -3.87 -5.11 7.12
N LEU A 51 -4.36 -4.36 8.11
CA LEU A 51 -3.68 -4.14 9.39
C LEU A 51 -2.23 -3.60 9.26
N GLY A 52 -1.94 -2.92 8.15
CA GLY A 52 -0.63 -2.35 7.84
C GLY A 52 0.32 -3.28 7.09
N MET A 53 -0.13 -4.49 6.76
CA MET A 53 0.64 -5.48 6.01
C MET A 53 0.08 -5.64 4.59
N ARG A 54 0.93 -5.91 3.59
CA ARG A 54 0.47 -6.16 2.22
C ARG A 54 -0.39 -7.41 2.18
N SER A 55 -1.59 -7.27 1.61
CA SER A 55 -2.61 -8.31 1.57
C SER A 55 -3.46 -8.16 0.32
N GLY A 56 -3.87 -9.27 -0.29
CA GLY A 56 -4.62 -9.28 -1.55
C GLY A 56 -3.76 -8.93 -2.75
N PHE A 57 -4.38 -8.51 -3.85
CA PHE A 57 -3.65 -8.19 -5.07
C PHE A 57 -2.83 -6.90 -4.91
N GLY A 58 -1.57 -6.94 -5.34
CA GLY A 58 -0.67 -5.80 -5.31
C GLY A 58 0.45 -5.95 -6.32
N SER A 59 1.00 -4.81 -6.73
CA SER A 59 2.09 -4.68 -7.66
C SER A 59 3.22 -3.88 -7.03
N TYR A 60 4.44 -4.37 -7.19
CA TYR A 60 5.66 -3.76 -6.71
C TYR A 60 6.61 -3.57 -7.88
N VAL A 61 6.88 -2.32 -8.21
CA VAL A 61 7.92 -1.91 -9.15
C VAL A 61 9.21 -1.81 -8.35
N TYR A 62 10.22 -2.55 -8.79
CA TYR A 62 11.53 -2.52 -8.16
C TYR A 62 12.24 -1.19 -8.45
N PRO A 63 13.24 -0.82 -7.62
CA PRO A 63 14.07 0.38 -7.84
C PRO A 63 14.72 0.48 -9.22
N ASP A 64 14.96 -0.66 -9.87
CA ASP A 64 15.52 -0.76 -11.21
C ASP A 64 14.58 -0.24 -12.32
N GLN A 65 13.29 -0.04 -11.99
CA GLN A 65 12.19 0.31 -12.91
C GLN A 65 11.95 -0.67 -14.07
N SER A 66 12.82 -1.66 -14.25
CA SER A 66 12.72 -2.72 -15.26
C SER A 66 11.93 -3.92 -14.74
N SER A 67 11.98 -4.17 -13.43
CA SER A 67 11.31 -5.31 -12.82
C SER A 67 10.00 -4.88 -12.16
N VAL A 68 8.92 -5.59 -12.46
CA VAL A 68 7.62 -5.41 -11.82
C VAL A 68 7.11 -6.76 -11.33
N PHE A 69 6.87 -6.86 -10.03
CA PHE A 69 6.12 -7.96 -9.44
C PHE A 69 4.64 -7.61 -9.41
N GLU A 70 3.76 -8.45 -9.92
CA GLU A 70 2.31 -8.33 -9.78
C GLU A 70 1.74 -9.65 -9.24
N GLY A 71 1.10 -9.64 -8.07
CA GLY A 71 0.65 -10.89 -7.46
C GLY A 71 -0.22 -10.73 -6.22
N GLN A 72 -0.59 -11.88 -5.67
CA GLN A 72 -1.26 -11.95 -4.37
C GLN A 72 -0.25 -11.78 -3.23
N TRP A 73 -0.63 -10.96 -2.26
CA TRP A 73 0.09 -10.71 -1.03
C TRP A 73 -0.71 -11.27 0.13
N GLN A 74 -0.03 -11.84 1.11
CA GLN A 74 -0.63 -12.24 2.38
C GLN A 74 0.38 -11.96 3.49
N ASP A 75 0.00 -11.09 4.43
CA ASP A 75 0.81 -10.74 5.60
C ASP A 75 2.26 -10.37 5.21
N ASP A 76 2.40 -9.44 4.25
CA ASP A 76 3.67 -8.97 3.67
C ASP A 76 4.49 -9.98 2.86
N LYS A 77 3.99 -11.21 2.71
CA LYS A 77 4.59 -12.23 1.85
C LYS A 77 3.88 -12.25 0.51
N CYS A 78 4.65 -12.37 -0.57
CA CYS A 78 4.09 -12.75 -1.85
C CYS A 78 3.62 -14.20 -1.72
N ASP A 79 2.30 -14.40 -1.67
CA ASP A 79 1.72 -15.75 -1.59
C ASP A 79 1.71 -16.35 -2.99
N GLY A 80 2.88 -16.83 -3.45
CA GLY A 80 3.17 -17.75 -4.57
C GLY A 80 2.63 -17.43 -5.98
N GLN A 81 1.43 -16.88 -6.09
CA GLN A 81 0.72 -16.49 -7.30
C GLN A 81 1.06 -15.04 -7.64
N GLY A 82 2.27 -14.83 -8.13
CA GLY A 82 2.70 -13.57 -8.70
C GLY A 82 3.41 -13.80 -10.02
N LYS A 83 3.30 -12.82 -10.92
CA LYS A 83 4.11 -12.73 -12.13
C LYS A 83 5.17 -11.67 -11.87
N LEU A 84 6.43 -12.10 -11.86
CA LEU A 84 7.54 -11.19 -12.06
C LEU A 84 7.63 -10.94 -13.58
N ARG A 85 7.56 -9.68 -13.97
CA ARG A 85 7.92 -9.22 -15.32
C ARG A 85 9.27 -8.54 -15.20
N ASP A 86 10.27 -9.11 -15.83
CA ASP A 86 11.55 -8.49 -16.14
C ASP A 86 11.54 -8.02 -17.60
N ASP A 87 12.23 -6.91 -17.88
CA ASP A 87 12.36 -6.33 -19.22
C ASP A 87 13.42 -7.05 -20.09
N GLU A 88 13.91 -8.22 -19.66
CA GLU A 88 14.93 -9.00 -20.35
C GLU A 88 14.28 -9.96 -21.38
N SER A 89 13.72 -9.43 -22.47
CA SER A 89 13.27 -10.20 -23.64
C SER A 89 13.66 -9.57 -24.97
#